data_AF-A0A1P8MQS4-F1
#
_entry.id   AF-A0A1P8MQS4-F1
#
_cell.length_a   1.000
_cell.length_b   1.000
_cell.length_c   1.000
_cell.angle_alpha   90.00
_cell.angle_beta   90.00
_cell.angle_gamma   90.00
#
_symmetry.space_group_name_H-M   'P 1'
#
loop_
_entity.id
_entity.type
_entity.pdbx_description
1 polymer ?
#
loop_
_entity_poly.entity_id
_entity_poly.type
_entity_poly.pdbx_seq_one_letter_code
_entity_poly.pdbx_strand_id
1 'polypeptide(L)'
;MNDLTARSDIEHVREVLEMFDEFIEAMPARFDRRRFKVLRHSSYSQWDWATAANVSQGTIGNWERGDTSPQGYYRANLRRAAVSLRDHFEEHATDSLRHVGTLFDPVKTDRQLRNSILTAALTDFELAEDGKQIIPIAFGADTQDQAAEEFDKDKRNLIESLEAQANAILEELDHGANVPTDKLRRGFDRYLQATKEDEVNPRLLNRFGQTLIRAANEEDTLSALSTIDQEALQGFRNDHLELMRLYFREALAKAQEVEATEIDADAELDDGSQFNEVADILEQAKGDSGAPLVSRSISTLLRDIANEMRDLTEAIAFTMDLTRRSILQRRKVEAFKSGSIYVGRFVFFGALIVAVGAGEVVGSIAGVVTLMETIAPGTIRGKYESLRERFPILPKLPEKPD
;
A
#
# COMPACT_ATOMS: atom_id res chain seq x y z
N MET A 1 19.13 -19.36 -14.20
CA MET A 1 19.37 -20.77 -13.84
C MET A 1 18.90 -21.10 -12.41
N ASN A 2 18.41 -20.12 -11.64
CA ASN A 2 17.87 -20.29 -10.27
C ASN A 2 16.33 -20.46 -10.21
N ASP A 3 15.60 -20.10 -11.27
CA ASP A 3 14.13 -20.19 -11.33
C ASP A 3 13.60 -21.65 -11.42
N LEU A 4 14.42 -22.56 -11.97
CA LEU A 4 14.11 -24.00 -12.04
C LEU A 4 14.23 -24.72 -10.69
N THR A 5 15.10 -24.25 -9.79
CA THR A 5 15.28 -24.84 -8.46
C THR A 5 14.17 -24.43 -7.50
N ALA A 6 13.74 -23.17 -7.53
CA ALA A 6 12.66 -22.69 -6.66
C ALA A 6 11.29 -23.32 -6.98
N ARG A 7 10.95 -23.47 -8.27
CA ARG A 7 9.75 -24.22 -8.67
C ARG A 7 9.82 -25.69 -8.25
N SER A 8 10.99 -26.31 -8.39
CA SER A 8 11.22 -27.68 -7.94
C SER A 8 11.08 -27.84 -6.43
N ASP A 9 11.48 -26.84 -5.64
CA ASP A 9 11.42 -26.89 -4.18
C ASP A 9 9.98 -26.70 -3.65
N ILE A 10 9.19 -25.79 -4.27
CA ILE A 10 7.77 -25.61 -3.93
C ILE A 10 6.96 -26.86 -4.31
N GLU A 11 7.21 -27.42 -5.49
CA GLU A 11 6.54 -28.63 -5.95
C GLU A 11 6.88 -29.82 -5.05
N HIS A 12 8.15 -29.93 -4.61
CA HIS A 12 8.57 -30.94 -3.64
C HIS A 12 7.89 -30.78 -2.27
N VAL A 13 7.81 -29.57 -1.72
CA VAL A 13 7.12 -29.31 -0.45
C VAL A 13 5.64 -29.71 -0.54
N ARG A 14 4.97 -29.32 -1.63
CA ARG A 14 3.57 -29.69 -1.87
C ARG A 14 3.39 -31.21 -1.94
N GLU A 15 4.25 -31.91 -2.71
CA GLU A 15 4.22 -33.36 -2.83
C GLU A 15 4.38 -34.04 -1.46
N VAL A 16 5.31 -33.56 -0.61
CA VAL A 16 5.54 -34.15 0.71
C VAL A 16 4.36 -33.91 1.66
N LEU A 17 3.72 -32.73 1.61
CA LEU A 17 2.51 -32.45 2.40
C LEU A 17 1.32 -33.31 1.98
N GLU A 18 1.10 -33.47 0.67
CA GLU A 18 0.08 -34.39 0.13
C GLU A 18 0.33 -35.83 0.59
N MET A 19 1.59 -36.27 0.60
CA MET A 19 1.97 -37.59 1.12
C MET A 19 1.69 -37.75 2.62
N PHE A 20 1.87 -36.70 3.42
CA PHE A 20 1.49 -36.71 4.83
C PHE A 20 -0.02 -36.87 4.99
N ASP A 21 -0.81 -36.09 4.25
CA ASP A 21 -2.27 -36.10 4.32
C ASP A 21 -2.84 -37.47 3.92
N GLU A 22 -2.38 -38.02 2.80
CA GLU A 22 -2.76 -39.36 2.36
C GLU A 22 -2.39 -40.44 3.40
N PHE A 23 -1.23 -40.31 4.03
CA PHE A 23 -0.79 -41.26 5.06
C PHE A 23 -1.66 -41.15 6.31
N ILE A 24 -1.92 -39.94 6.81
CA ILE A 24 -2.73 -39.66 8.00
C ILE A 24 -4.16 -40.15 7.83
N GLU A 25 -4.75 -39.96 6.65
CA GLU A 25 -6.10 -40.41 6.32
C GLU A 25 -6.20 -41.93 6.22
N ALA A 26 -5.21 -42.59 5.61
CA ALA A 26 -5.22 -44.04 5.43
C ALA A 26 -4.89 -44.83 6.72
N MET A 27 -4.15 -44.22 7.65
CA MET A 27 -3.56 -44.90 8.82
C MET A 27 -4.56 -45.62 9.76
N PRO A 28 -5.77 -45.08 10.02
CA PRO A 28 -6.78 -45.79 10.81
C PRO A 28 -7.17 -47.14 10.22
N ALA A 29 -7.24 -47.25 8.89
CA ALA A 29 -7.67 -48.45 8.20
C ALA A 29 -6.52 -49.45 7.99
N ARG A 30 -5.39 -48.99 7.44
CA ARG A 30 -4.27 -49.87 7.07
C ARG A 30 -2.93 -49.14 7.08
N PHE A 31 -1.87 -49.87 7.40
CA PHE A 31 -0.50 -49.38 7.21
C PHE A 31 0.02 -49.81 5.84
N ASP A 32 0.38 -48.84 4.99
CA ASP A 32 1.06 -49.08 3.72
C ASP A 32 2.56 -48.83 3.88
N ARG A 33 3.33 -49.93 3.89
CA ARG A 33 4.79 -49.91 4.01
C ARG A 33 5.46 -49.06 2.93
N ARG A 34 4.97 -49.13 1.68
CA ARG A 34 5.62 -48.42 0.57
C ARG A 34 5.42 -46.93 0.74
N ARG A 35 4.18 -46.50 0.99
CA ARG A 35 3.85 -45.08 1.23
C ARG A 35 4.60 -44.53 2.44
N PHE A 36 4.62 -45.25 3.55
CA PHE A 36 5.37 -44.84 4.74
C PHE A 36 6.86 -44.68 4.47
N LYS A 37 7.47 -45.65 3.76
CA LYS A 37 8.90 -45.58 3.43
C LYS A 37 9.20 -44.35 2.57
N VAL A 38 8.42 -44.08 1.54
CA VAL A 38 8.64 -42.90 0.66
C VAL A 38 8.45 -41.62 1.47
N LEU A 39 7.34 -41.49 2.21
CA LEU A 39 7.07 -40.32 3.05
C LEU A 39 8.22 -40.05 4.03
N ARG A 40 8.69 -41.10 4.72
CA ARG A 40 9.82 -40.97 5.64
C ARG A 40 11.09 -40.53 4.92
N HIS A 41 11.40 -41.09 3.74
CA HIS A 41 12.58 -40.69 2.98
C HIS A 41 12.53 -39.23 2.52
N SER A 42 11.36 -38.71 2.23
CA SER A 42 11.17 -37.33 1.74
C SER A 42 10.93 -36.29 2.83
N SER A 43 10.77 -36.69 4.10
CA SER A 43 10.46 -35.76 5.21
C SER A 43 11.59 -35.67 6.25
N TYR A 44 11.78 -36.72 7.04
CA TYR A 44 12.68 -36.73 8.19
C TYR A 44 13.38 -38.07 8.37
N SER A 45 14.45 -38.11 9.16
CA SER A 45 15.21 -39.34 9.38
C SER A 45 14.37 -40.42 10.09
N GLN A 46 14.84 -41.67 10.04
CA GLN A 46 14.22 -42.76 10.81
C GLN A 46 14.24 -42.48 12.33
N TRP A 47 15.24 -41.72 12.80
CA TRP A 47 15.36 -41.36 14.20
C TRP A 47 14.28 -40.36 14.61
N ASP A 48 14.01 -39.34 13.78
CA ASP A 48 12.98 -38.33 14.05
C ASP A 48 11.58 -38.98 14.14
N TRP A 49 11.27 -39.84 13.16
CA TRP A 49 10.04 -40.62 13.16
C TRP A 49 9.93 -41.57 14.36
N ALA A 50 11.04 -42.17 14.78
CA ALA A 50 11.06 -43.04 15.95
C ALA A 50 10.79 -42.26 17.25
N THR A 51 11.42 -41.09 17.40
CA THR A 51 11.22 -40.18 18.53
C THR A 51 9.77 -39.69 18.58
N ALA A 52 9.23 -39.20 17.46
CA ALA A 52 7.85 -38.71 17.38
C ALA A 52 6.80 -39.82 17.64
N ALA A 53 7.06 -41.04 17.18
CA ALA A 53 6.17 -42.19 17.41
C ALA A 53 6.41 -42.92 18.74
N ASN A 54 7.40 -42.48 19.53
CA ASN A 54 7.85 -43.09 20.78
C ASN A 54 8.19 -44.60 20.64
N VAL A 55 9.06 -44.91 19.67
CA VAL A 55 9.59 -46.25 19.41
C VAL A 55 11.09 -46.22 19.16
N SER A 56 11.74 -47.37 19.03
CA SER A 56 13.14 -47.43 18.63
C SER A 56 13.31 -47.20 17.12
N GLN A 57 14.44 -46.63 16.69
CA GLN A 57 14.78 -46.51 15.27
C GLN A 57 14.73 -47.87 14.54
N GLY A 58 15.17 -48.94 15.21
CA GLY A 58 15.10 -50.30 14.69
C GLY A 58 13.67 -50.76 14.39
N THR A 59 12.69 -50.31 15.19
CA THR A 59 11.27 -50.57 14.96
C THR A 59 10.77 -49.92 13.66
N ILE A 60 11.13 -48.66 13.41
CA ILE A 60 10.83 -47.97 12.13
C ILE A 60 11.43 -48.76 10.96
N GLY A 61 12.70 -49.16 11.08
CA GLY A 61 13.37 -49.95 10.04
C GLY A 61 12.73 -51.31 9.78
N ASN A 62 12.25 -52.00 10.82
CA ASN A 62 11.53 -53.27 10.68
C ASN A 62 10.19 -53.08 9.94
N TRP A 63 9.47 -51.97 10.19
CA TRP A 63 8.25 -51.63 9.46
C TRP A 63 8.53 -51.32 7.99
N GLU A 64 9.58 -50.56 7.68
CA GLU A 64 9.99 -50.24 6.30
C GLU A 64 10.45 -51.47 5.51
N ARG A 65 11.13 -52.43 6.17
CA ARG A 65 11.51 -53.72 5.56
C ARG A 65 10.36 -54.70 5.47
N GLY A 66 9.32 -54.52 6.27
CA GLY A 66 8.17 -55.44 6.35
C GLY A 66 8.44 -56.68 7.20
N ASP A 67 9.47 -56.64 8.05
CA ASP A 67 9.76 -57.70 9.03
C ASP A 67 8.66 -57.76 10.10
N THR A 68 8.05 -56.61 10.40
CA THR A 68 6.88 -56.47 11.28
C THR A 68 5.96 -55.36 10.75
N SER A 69 4.74 -55.25 11.29
CA SER A 69 3.78 -54.19 10.95
C SER A 69 3.23 -53.53 12.23
N PRO A 70 2.99 -52.21 12.25
CA PRO A 70 2.46 -51.54 13.44
C PRO A 70 1.06 -52.06 13.79
N GLN A 71 0.90 -52.47 15.05
CA GLN A 71 -0.38 -52.87 15.63
C GLN A 71 -1.20 -51.64 16.05
N GLY A 72 -2.49 -51.80 16.40
CA GLY A 72 -3.43 -50.69 16.61
C GLY A 72 -2.90 -49.53 17.48
N TYR A 73 -2.24 -49.85 18.60
CA TYR A 73 -1.57 -48.87 19.46
C TYR A 73 -0.47 -48.09 18.73
N TYR A 74 0.44 -48.80 18.05
CA TYR A 74 1.52 -48.18 17.29
C TYR A 74 1.04 -47.45 16.03
N ARG A 75 -0.08 -47.87 15.44
CA ARG A 75 -0.73 -47.15 14.34
C ARG A 75 -1.26 -45.79 14.79
N ALA A 76 -1.88 -45.73 15.96
CA ALA A 76 -2.32 -44.47 16.55
C ALA A 76 -1.13 -43.55 16.90
N ASN A 77 -0.02 -44.11 17.39
CA ASN A 77 1.20 -43.34 17.66
C ASN A 77 1.85 -42.82 16.37
N LEU A 78 1.96 -43.65 15.33
CA LEU A 78 2.47 -43.24 14.02
C LEU A 78 1.60 -42.17 13.36
N ARG A 79 0.27 -42.24 13.51
CA ARG A 79 -0.63 -41.20 13.02
C ARG A 79 -0.39 -39.87 13.75
N ARG A 80 -0.27 -39.90 15.07
CA ARG A 80 0.05 -38.70 15.86
C ARG A 80 1.43 -38.13 15.52
N ALA A 81 2.41 -39.00 15.33
CA ALA A 81 3.74 -38.63 14.86
C ALA A 81 3.67 -37.99 13.47
N ALA A 82 2.90 -38.56 12.55
CA ALA A 82 2.72 -38.01 11.21
C ALA A 82 2.06 -36.62 11.23
N VAL A 83 1.04 -36.41 12.08
CA VAL A 83 0.43 -35.06 12.26
C VAL A 83 1.48 -34.10 12.80
N SER A 84 2.15 -34.44 13.90
CA SER A 84 3.15 -33.55 14.51
C SER A 84 4.33 -33.23 13.58
N LEU A 85 4.79 -34.21 12.81
CA LEU A 85 5.88 -34.04 11.84
C LEU A 85 5.39 -33.31 10.59
N ARG A 86 4.15 -33.49 10.16
CA ARG A 86 3.53 -32.69 9.10
C ARG A 86 3.47 -31.24 9.51
N ASP A 87 2.96 -30.94 10.70
CA ASP A 87 2.86 -29.58 11.22
C ASP A 87 4.24 -28.95 11.35
N HIS A 88 5.23 -29.71 11.84
CA HIS A 88 6.61 -29.24 11.92
C HIS A 88 7.25 -29.11 10.53
N PHE A 89 6.93 -29.97 9.57
CA PHE A 89 7.41 -29.88 8.19
C PHE A 89 6.79 -28.69 7.48
N GLU A 90 5.51 -28.43 7.71
CA GLU A 90 4.79 -27.27 7.19
C GLU A 90 5.32 -25.99 7.83
N GLU A 91 5.53 -25.94 9.15
CA GLU A 91 6.14 -24.81 9.85
C GLU A 91 7.57 -24.58 9.39
N HIS A 92 8.39 -25.64 9.29
CA HIS A 92 9.78 -25.54 8.87
C HIS A 92 9.91 -25.32 7.36
N ALA A 93 8.96 -25.78 6.53
CA ALA A 93 8.89 -25.43 5.11
C ALA A 93 8.35 -24.02 4.94
N THR A 94 7.45 -23.54 5.80
CA THR A 94 6.99 -22.15 5.82
C THR A 94 8.11 -21.24 6.29
N ASP A 95 8.88 -21.61 7.30
CA ASP A 95 10.06 -20.89 7.79
C ASP A 95 11.24 -21.00 6.83
N SER A 96 11.45 -22.16 6.20
CA SER A 96 12.42 -22.32 5.13
C SER A 96 11.95 -21.65 3.86
N LEU A 97 10.66 -21.46 3.57
CA LEU A 97 10.17 -20.63 2.46
C LEU A 97 10.20 -19.14 2.84
N ARG A 98 10.12 -18.81 4.14
CA ARG A 98 10.47 -17.48 4.68
C ARG A 98 11.96 -17.22 4.54
N HIS A 99 12.83 -18.24 4.66
CA HIS A 99 14.29 -18.10 4.52
C HIS A 99 14.81 -18.32 3.08
N VAL A 100 14.22 -19.20 2.29
CA VAL A 100 14.45 -19.40 0.84
C VAL A 100 13.78 -18.27 0.06
N GLY A 101 12.79 -17.60 0.66
CA GLY A 101 12.26 -16.30 0.27
C GLY A 101 12.96 -15.10 0.92
N THR A 102 14.13 -15.25 1.58
CA THR A 102 14.90 -14.08 2.03
C THR A 102 15.90 -13.58 0.98
N LEU A 103 15.43 -12.61 0.18
CA LEU A 103 16.22 -11.43 -0.19
C LEU A 103 15.69 -10.15 0.49
N PHE A 104 14.68 -10.27 1.34
CA PHE A 104 14.15 -9.21 2.19
C PHE A 104 14.61 -9.44 3.64
N ASP A 105 15.39 -8.50 4.18
CA ASP A 105 15.66 -8.41 5.61
C ASP A 105 14.66 -7.41 6.21
N PRO A 106 13.61 -7.86 6.91
CA PRO A 106 12.58 -6.99 7.48
C PRO A 106 13.16 -5.94 8.42
N VAL A 107 14.22 -6.28 9.15
CA VAL A 107 14.85 -5.41 10.14
C VAL A 107 15.67 -4.34 9.43
N LYS A 108 16.39 -4.70 8.36
CA LYS A 108 17.13 -3.72 7.54
C LYS A 108 16.20 -2.83 6.75
N THR A 109 15.09 -3.36 6.25
CA THR A 109 14.08 -2.63 5.48
C THR A 109 13.26 -1.69 6.36
N ASP A 110 12.83 -2.11 7.55
CA ASP A 110 12.23 -1.24 8.59
C ASP A 110 13.22 -0.15 9.05
N ARG A 111 14.50 -0.50 9.24
CA ARG A 111 15.54 0.48 9.58
C ARG A 111 15.81 1.47 8.45
N GLN A 112 15.76 1.05 7.18
CA GLN A 112 15.86 1.96 6.03
C GLN A 112 14.63 2.86 5.92
N LEU A 113 13.44 2.31 6.17
CA LEU A 113 12.18 3.05 6.20
C LEU A 113 12.20 4.15 7.24
N ARG A 114 12.44 3.80 8.51
CA ARG A 114 12.45 4.72 9.68
C ARG A 114 13.45 5.87 9.53
N ASN A 115 14.45 5.70 8.67
CA ASN A 115 15.47 6.70 8.37
C ASN A 115 15.28 7.34 6.99
N SER A 116 14.12 7.16 6.35
CA SER A 116 13.81 7.70 5.02
C SER A 116 12.51 8.51 5.03
N ILE A 117 12.30 9.29 3.97
CA ILE A 117 11.05 10.03 3.72
C ILE A 117 9.83 9.13 3.51
N LEU A 118 10.07 7.83 3.31
CA LEU A 118 9.03 6.82 3.24
C LEU A 118 8.63 6.27 4.62
N THR A 119 9.17 6.79 5.74
CA THR A 119 8.78 6.34 7.10
C THR A 119 7.27 6.31 7.29
N ALA A 120 6.57 7.31 6.76
CA ALA A 120 5.11 7.39 6.87
C ALA A 120 4.36 6.39 5.96
N ALA A 121 5.03 5.64 5.08
CA ALA A 121 4.39 4.57 4.29
C ALA A 121 3.66 3.54 5.17
N LEU A 122 4.19 3.28 6.37
CA LEU A 122 3.64 2.35 7.35
C LEU A 122 2.45 2.90 8.14
N THR A 123 2.28 4.22 8.15
CA THR A 123 1.14 4.91 8.77
C THR A 123 0.15 5.42 7.73
N ASP A 124 0.56 5.40 6.44
CA ASP A 124 -0.22 6.00 5.38
C ASP A 124 -1.31 5.04 4.87
N PHE A 125 -1.11 3.73 4.97
CA PHE A 125 -2.01 2.76 4.39
C PHE A 125 -2.26 1.60 5.34
N GLU A 126 -3.46 1.04 5.30
CA GLU A 126 -3.82 -0.22 5.96
C GLU A 126 -4.44 -1.15 4.94
N LEU A 127 -4.48 -2.41 5.33
CA LEU A 127 -5.33 -3.38 4.71
C LEU A 127 -6.63 -3.41 5.51
N ALA A 128 -7.76 -3.16 4.86
CA ALA A 128 -9.08 -3.23 5.51
C ALA A 128 -9.28 -4.60 6.19
N GLU A 129 -10.09 -4.67 7.26
CA GLU A 129 -10.29 -5.89 8.07
C GLU A 129 -10.76 -7.11 7.26
N ASP A 130 -11.34 -6.90 6.08
CA ASP A 130 -11.75 -7.96 5.15
C ASP A 130 -10.59 -8.56 4.34
N GLY A 131 -9.39 -8.01 4.48
CA GLY A 131 -8.13 -8.46 3.90
C GLY A 131 -8.00 -8.20 2.40
N LYS A 132 -8.88 -7.42 1.77
CA LYS A 132 -9.01 -7.37 0.31
C LYS A 132 -8.72 -6.03 -0.34
N GLN A 133 -8.66 -4.96 0.44
CA GLN A 133 -8.45 -3.62 -0.09
C GLN A 133 -7.39 -2.85 0.68
N ILE A 134 -6.43 -2.27 -0.04
CA ILE A 134 -5.50 -1.28 0.51
C ILE A 134 -6.23 0.06 0.57
N ILE A 135 -6.41 0.57 1.78
CA ILE A 135 -7.08 1.85 2.05
C ILE A 135 -6.11 2.81 2.76
N PRO A 136 -6.22 4.12 2.52
CA PRO A 136 -5.48 5.10 3.30
C PRO A 136 -6.01 5.13 4.75
N ILE A 137 -5.11 5.00 5.74
CA ILE A 137 -5.47 5.07 7.15
C ILE A 137 -5.85 6.52 7.53
N ALA A 138 -6.98 6.69 8.21
CA ALA A 138 -7.21 7.86 9.06
C ALA A 138 -6.29 7.77 10.27
N PHE A 139 -5.37 8.73 10.43
CA PHE A 139 -4.31 8.65 11.43
C PHE A 139 -4.85 8.39 12.84
N GLY A 140 -4.30 7.40 13.55
CA GLY A 140 -4.78 6.98 14.86
C GLY A 140 -4.78 8.08 15.93
N ALA A 141 -3.92 9.10 15.80
CA ALA A 141 -3.93 10.27 16.68
C ALA A 141 -5.04 11.28 16.33
N ASP A 142 -5.50 11.28 15.08
CA ASP A 142 -6.64 12.10 14.61
C ASP A 142 -8.00 11.44 14.99
N THR A 143 -7.97 10.19 15.45
CA THR A 143 -9.14 9.41 15.92
C THR A 143 -9.12 9.08 17.43
N GLN A 144 -8.15 9.60 18.21
CA GLN A 144 -8.01 9.22 19.62
C GLN A 144 -9.19 9.67 20.52
N ASP A 145 -9.83 8.68 21.13
CA ASP A 145 -11.03 8.62 22.00
C ASP A 145 -11.04 9.46 23.31
N GLN A 146 -10.25 10.51 23.45
CA GLN A 146 -10.26 11.32 24.67
C GLN A 146 -11.16 12.56 24.50
N ALA A 147 -12.45 12.37 24.84
CA ALA A 147 -13.61 13.28 24.72
C ALA A 147 -14.46 13.14 23.42
N ALA A 148 -14.66 11.89 22.99
CA ALA A 148 -15.12 11.49 21.65
C ALA A 148 -16.35 12.24 21.08
N GLU A 149 -17.42 12.46 21.85
CA GLU A 149 -18.69 12.89 21.23
C GLU A 149 -18.72 14.39 20.88
N GLU A 150 -18.19 15.27 21.75
CA GLU A 150 -18.13 16.71 21.50
C GLU A 150 -17.07 17.04 20.44
N PHE A 151 -15.93 16.34 20.50
CA PHE A 151 -14.85 16.50 19.52
C PHE A 151 -15.28 16.05 18.10
N ASP A 152 -15.93 14.90 17.97
CA ASP A 152 -16.42 14.43 16.66
C ASP A 152 -17.57 15.27 16.12
N LYS A 153 -18.41 15.81 17.02
CA LYS A 153 -19.47 16.73 16.64
C LYS A 153 -18.89 18.05 16.14
N ASP A 154 -17.90 18.62 16.83
CA ASP A 154 -17.26 19.86 16.40
C ASP A 154 -16.48 19.69 15.09
N LYS A 155 -15.79 18.55 14.93
CA LYS A 155 -15.16 18.15 13.66
C LYS A 155 -16.19 18.13 12.52
N ARG A 156 -17.33 17.45 12.73
CA ARG A 156 -18.41 17.39 11.73
C ARG A 156 -19.01 18.76 11.43
N ASN A 157 -19.32 19.56 12.46
CA ASN A 157 -19.83 20.91 12.29
C ASN A 157 -18.88 21.78 11.46
N LEU A 158 -17.56 21.66 11.69
CA LEU A 158 -16.57 22.42 10.94
C LEU A 158 -16.48 21.96 9.47
N ILE A 159 -16.56 20.65 9.22
CA ILE A 159 -16.63 20.09 7.86
C ILE A 159 -17.90 20.57 7.14
N GLU A 160 -19.05 20.50 7.79
CA GLU A 160 -20.33 20.98 7.25
C GLU A 160 -20.31 22.50 6.98
N SER A 161 -19.69 23.28 7.88
CA SER A 161 -19.47 24.73 7.67
C SER A 161 -18.60 24.99 6.45
N LEU A 162 -17.49 24.26 6.30
CA LEU A 162 -16.61 24.36 5.14
C LEU A 162 -17.31 23.92 3.84
N GLU A 163 -18.19 22.93 3.90
CA GLU A 163 -19.02 22.51 2.78
C GLU A 163 -19.99 23.62 2.37
N ALA A 164 -20.68 24.24 3.34
CA ALA A 164 -21.59 25.35 3.09
C ALA A 164 -20.86 26.57 2.50
N GLN A 165 -19.68 26.90 3.02
CA GLN A 165 -18.83 27.97 2.48
C GLN A 165 -18.36 27.67 1.06
N ALA A 166 -17.89 26.46 0.79
CA ALA A 166 -17.45 26.07 -0.55
C ALA A 166 -18.61 26.12 -1.57
N ASN A 167 -19.82 25.68 -1.18
CA ASN A 167 -21.01 25.81 -2.03
C ASN A 167 -21.38 27.28 -2.29
N ALA A 168 -21.38 28.12 -1.26
CA ALA A 168 -21.68 29.55 -1.40
C ALA A 168 -20.69 30.25 -2.34
N ILE A 169 -19.39 29.98 -2.17
CA ILE A 169 -18.34 30.51 -3.06
C ILE A 169 -18.57 30.03 -4.49
N LEU A 170 -18.89 28.75 -4.70
CA LEU A 170 -19.19 28.22 -6.04
C LEU A 170 -20.40 28.92 -6.69
N GLU A 171 -21.48 29.13 -5.95
CA GLU A 171 -22.68 29.81 -6.47
C GLU A 171 -22.38 31.26 -6.89
N GLU A 172 -21.53 31.96 -6.15
CA GLU A 172 -21.14 33.34 -6.46
C GLU A 172 -20.19 33.43 -7.66
N LEU A 173 -19.25 32.48 -7.79
CA LEU A 173 -18.32 32.41 -8.93
C LEU A 173 -19.04 32.15 -10.27
N ASP A 174 -20.23 31.55 -10.25
CA ASP A 174 -21.06 31.27 -11.44
C ASP A 174 -21.66 32.52 -12.08
N HIS A 175 -21.65 33.64 -11.35
CA HIS A 175 -22.19 34.92 -11.79
C HIS A 175 -21.09 35.93 -12.21
N GLY A 176 -19.81 35.59 -12.02
CA GLY A 176 -18.66 36.42 -12.37
C GLY A 176 -18.26 36.31 -13.84
N ALA A 177 -18.60 37.30 -14.66
CA ALA A 177 -18.59 37.21 -16.13
C ALA A 177 -17.22 37.10 -16.85
N ASN A 178 -16.07 36.97 -16.18
CA ASN A 178 -14.75 37.00 -16.85
C ASN A 178 -13.56 36.37 -16.10
N VAL A 179 -13.80 35.54 -15.08
CA VAL A 179 -12.70 34.89 -14.35
C VAL A 179 -12.39 33.54 -14.99
N PRO A 180 -11.12 33.10 -15.14
CA PRO A 180 -10.78 31.71 -15.39
C PRO A 180 -11.06 30.87 -14.13
N THR A 181 -12.33 30.80 -13.73
CA THR A 181 -12.84 30.14 -12.52
C THR A 181 -12.89 28.63 -12.62
N ASP A 182 -12.71 28.05 -13.81
CA ASP A 182 -12.78 26.60 -14.02
C ASP A 182 -11.84 25.83 -13.10
N LYS A 183 -10.65 26.38 -12.78
CA LYS A 183 -9.70 25.76 -11.86
C LYS A 183 -10.21 25.78 -10.41
N LEU A 184 -10.72 26.93 -9.95
CA LEU A 184 -11.33 27.05 -8.61
C LEU A 184 -12.58 26.19 -8.49
N ARG A 185 -13.44 26.20 -9.51
CA ARG A 185 -14.65 25.39 -9.56
C ARG A 185 -14.32 23.90 -9.42
N ARG A 186 -13.44 23.38 -10.29
CA ARG A 186 -13.00 21.97 -10.21
C ARG A 186 -12.36 21.65 -8.85
N GLY A 187 -11.64 22.60 -8.26
CA GLY A 187 -11.05 22.45 -6.93
C GLY A 187 -12.12 22.31 -5.84
N PHE A 188 -13.13 23.18 -5.84
CA PHE A 188 -14.23 23.15 -4.88
C PHE A 188 -15.11 21.92 -5.07
N ASP A 189 -15.42 21.52 -6.31
CA ASP A 189 -16.17 20.30 -6.59
C ASP A 189 -15.47 19.06 -5.99
N ARG A 190 -14.14 18.96 -6.15
CA ARG A 190 -13.33 17.88 -5.57
C ARG A 190 -13.29 17.93 -4.05
N TYR A 191 -13.15 19.14 -3.48
CA TYR A 191 -13.17 19.35 -2.04
C TYR A 191 -14.50 18.91 -1.44
N LEU A 192 -15.62 19.35 -2.02
CA LEU A 192 -16.98 18.98 -1.63
C LEU A 192 -17.26 17.48 -1.78
N GLN A 193 -16.70 16.83 -2.80
CA GLN A 193 -16.80 15.38 -2.91
C GLN A 193 -16.07 14.67 -1.76
N ALA A 194 -14.89 15.14 -1.39
CA ALA A 194 -14.11 14.55 -0.30
C ALA A 194 -14.75 14.75 1.08
N THR A 195 -15.49 15.86 1.31
CA THR A 195 -16.21 16.08 2.57
C THR A 195 -17.46 15.22 2.73
N LYS A 196 -18.00 14.70 1.63
CA LYS A 196 -19.23 13.88 1.60
C LYS A 196 -18.98 12.38 1.77
N GLU A 197 -17.73 11.95 1.84
CA GLU A 197 -17.38 10.56 2.13
C GLU A 197 -17.72 10.23 3.59
N ASP A 198 -18.30 9.04 3.85
CA ASP A 198 -18.70 8.60 5.21
C ASP A 198 -17.53 8.69 6.21
N GLU A 199 -16.32 8.38 5.73
CA GLU A 199 -15.06 8.63 6.41
C GLU A 199 -14.21 9.58 5.55
N VAL A 200 -14.16 10.85 5.95
CA VAL A 200 -13.40 11.88 5.25
C VAL A 200 -11.92 11.54 5.28
N ASN A 201 -11.31 11.43 4.10
CA ASN A 201 -9.88 11.23 3.96
C ASN A 201 -9.12 12.55 4.22
N PRO A 202 -8.39 12.69 5.35
CA PRO A 202 -7.76 13.95 5.72
C PRO A 202 -6.63 14.37 4.77
N ARG A 203 -6.02 13.42 4.04
CA ARG A 203 -4.97 13.73 3.07
C ARG A 203 -5.54 14.32 1.79
N LEU A 204 -6.62 13.72 1.27
CA LEU A 204 -7.34 14.30 0.13
C LEU A 204 -7.86 15.69 0.48
N LEU A 205 -8.44 15.83 1.68
CA LEU A 205 -8.99 17.10 2.12
C LEU A 205 -7.90 18.18 2.25
N ASN A 206 -6.78 17.86 2.92
CA ASN A 206 -5.63 18.77 2.99
C ASN A 206 -5.11 19.13 1.60
N ARG A 207 -4.95 18.13 0.73
CA ARG A 207 -4.43 18.33 -0.63
C ARG A 207 -5.33 19.28 -1.42
N PHE A 208 -6.64 19.01 -1.46
CA PHE A 208 -7.59 19.85 -2.18
C PHE A 208 -7.70 21.25 -1.58
N GLY A 209 -7.71 21.37 -0.25
CA GLY A 209 -7.70 22.66 0.43
C GLY A 209 -6.44 23.47 0.13
N GLN A 210 -5.25 22.87 0.16
CA GLN A 210 -4.00 23.55 -0.22
C GLN A 210 -3.98 23.95 -1.70
N THR A 211 -4.45 23.08 -2.60
CA THR A 211 -4.56 23.41 -4.03
C THR A 211 -5.50 24.60 -4.26
N LEU A 212 -6.65 24.64 -3.57
CA LEU A 212 -7.58 25.75 -3.59
C LEU A 212 -6.96 27.04 -3.03
N ILE A 213 -6.32 26.97 -1.86
CA ILE A 213 -5.63 28.11 -1.25
C ILE A 213 -4.56 28.66 -2.19
N ARG A 214 -3.80 27.80 -2.87
CA ARG A 214 -2.78 28.24 -3.85
C ARG A 214 -3.43 28.90 -5.06
N ALA A 215 -4.46 28.28 -5.64
CA ALA A 215 -5.17 28.81 -6.80
C ALA A 215 -5.84 30.15 -6.50
N ALA A 216 -6.42 30.30 -5.30
CA ALA A 216 -7.03 31.53 -4.82
C ALA A 216 -6.02 32.67 -4.61
N ASN A 217 -4.74 32.34 -4.36
CA ASN A 217 -3.67 33.31 -4.19
C ASN A 217 -2.87 33.58 -5.48
N GLU A 218 -3.26 33.02 -6.62
CA GLU A 218 -2.66 33.38 -7.91
C GLU A 218 -3.06 34.82 -8.27
N GLU A 219 -2.09 35.63 -8.71
CA GLU A 219 -2.31 37.07 -8.97
C GLU A 219 -3.44 37.32 -9.96
N ASP A 220 -3.49 36.52 -11.04
CA ASP A 220 -4.52 36.61 -12.06
C ASP A 220 -5.91 36.30 -11.47
N THR A 221 -6.00 35.28 -10.60
CA THR A 221 -7.22 34.92 -9.87
C THR A 221 -7.65 36.03 -8.92
N LEU A 222 -6.74 36.51 -8.05
CA LEU A 222 -7.02 37.58 -7.09
C LEU A 222 -7.50 38.86 -7.77
N SER A 223 -6.86 39.23 -8.88
CA SER A 223 -7.22 40.44 -9.64
C SER A 223 -8.61 40.37 -10.28
N ALA A 224 -9.11 39.17 -10.50
CA ALA A 224 -10.37 38.91 -11.17
C ALA A 224 -11.55 38.72 -10.19
N LEU A 225 -11.26 38.50 -8.90
CA LEU A 225 -12.25 38.30 -7.84
C LEU A 225 -12.69 39.61 -7.21
N SER A 226 -13.96 39.69 -6.79
CA SER A 226 -14.45 40.83 -6.00
C SER A 226 -13.85 40.80 -4.59
N THR A 227 -13.88 41.94 -3.88
CA THR A 227 -13.42 42.00 -2.48
C THR A 227 -14.20 41.04 -1.58
N ILE A 228 -15.49 40.84 -1.85
CA ILE A 228 -16.35 39.91 -1.10
C ILE A 228 -15.89 38.47 -1.33
N ASP A 229 -15.62 38.08 -2.58
CA ASP A 229 -15.14 36.73 -2.90
C ASP A 229 -13.76 36.46 -2.29
N GLN A 230 -12.88 37.48 -2.25
CA GLN A 230 -11.58 37.38 -1.60
C GLN A 230 -11.71 37.18 -0.08
N GLU A 231 -12.64 37.88 0.57
CA GLU A 231 -12.94 37.70 1.99
C GLU A 231 -13.51 36.31 2.27
N ALA A 232 -14.42 35.83 1.43
CA ALA A 232 -15.00 34.48 1.54
C ALA A 232 -13.92 33.39 1.38
N LEU A 233 -13.04 33.50 0.39
CA LEU A 233 -11.91 32.59 0.20
C LEU A 233 -10.92 32.62 1.36
N GLN A 234 -10.68 33.79 1.95
CA GLN A 234 -9.83 33.90 3.13
C GLN A 234 -10.48 33.30 4.38
N GLY A 235 -11.80 33.42 4.52
CA GLY A 235 -12.59 32.73 5.55
C GLY A 235 -12.46 31.21 5.42
N PHE A 236 -12.76 30.68 4.24
CA PHE A 236 -12.61 29.25 3.92
C PHE A 236 -11.19 28.75 4.22
N ARG A 237 -10.16 29.51 3.82
CA ARG A 237 -8.75 29.18 4.11
C ARG A 237 -8.49 29.06 5.60
N ASN A 238 -8.96 30.01 6.40
CA ASN A 238 -8.70 30.01 7.84
C ASN A 238 -9.36 28.78 8.50
N ASP A 239 -10.61 28.52 8.17
CA ASP A 239 -11.39 27.40 8.71
C ASP A 239 -10.82 26.06 8.25
N HIS A 240 -10.34 25.96 7.01
CA HIS A 240 -9.66 24.76 6.51
C HIS A 240 -8.36 24.50 7.27
N LEU A 241 -7.54 25.54 7.48
CA LEU A 241 -6.32 25.40 8.27
C LEU A 241 -6.61 25.05 9.72
N GLU A 242 -7.70 25.58 10.30
CA GLU A 242 -8.16 25.23 11.63
C GLU A 242 -8.59 23.76 11.70
N LEU A 243 -9.36 23.28 10.73
CA LEU A 243 -9.74 21.87 10.61
C LEU A 243 -8.50 20.97 10.61
N MET A 244 -7.51 21.30 9.76
CA MET A 244 -6.26 20.56 9.65
C MET A 244 -5.45 20.62 10.95
N ARG A 245 -5.43 21.75 11.67
CA ARG A 245 -4.64 21.93 12.89
C ARG A 245 -5.30 21.33 14.13
N LEU A 246 -6.62 21.29 14.20
CA LEU A 246 -7.34 20.83 15.39
C LEU A 246 -7.66 19.35 15.29
N TYR A 247 -8.13 18.89 14.13
CA TYR A 247 -8.75 17.58 13.96
C TYR A 247 -7.95 16.64 13.05
N PHE A 248 -7.09 17.15 12.17
CA PHE A 248 -6.27 16.33 11.26
C PHE A 248 -4.77 16.64 11.38
N ARG A 249 -4.28 16.64 12.63
CA ARG A 249 -2.93 17.10 13.00
C ARG A 249 -1.85 16.24 12.39
N GLU A 250 -2.04 14.93 12.42
CA GLU A 250 -1.03 14.00 11.93
C GLU A 250 -0.95 14.08 10.40
N ALA A 251 -2.09 14.20 9.73
CA ALA A 251 -2.13 14.45 8.28
C ALA A 251 -1.39 15.75 7.90
N LEU A 252 -1.62 16.83 8.65
CA LEU A 252 -0.93 18.11 8.44
C LEU A 252 0.58 17.97 8.68
N ALA A 253 1.00 17.33 9.77
CA ALA A 253 2.41 17.14 10.11
C ALA A 253 3.15 16.32 9.04
N LYS A 254 2.53 15.25 8.53
CA LYS A 254 3.10 14.43 7.44
C LYS A 254 3.18 15.17 6.12
N ALA A 255 2.20 16.02 5.80
CA ALA A 255 2.28 16.88 4.62
C ALA A 255 3.45 17.88 4.74
N GLN A 256 3.64 18.48 5.92
CA GLN A 256 4.74 19.41 6.20
C GLN A 256 6.12 18.72 6.14
N GLU A 257 6.23 17.47 6.60
CA GLU A 257 7.45 16.65 6.47
C GLU A 257 7.85 16.49 4.99
N VAL A 258 6.88 16.20 4.12
CA VAL A 258 7.09 16.09 2.67
C VAL A 258 7.49 17.44 2.07
N GLU A 259 6.84 18.52 2.46
CA GLU A 259 7.15 19.87 1.98
C GLU A 259 8.56 20.34 2.39
N ALA A 260 8.98 20.08 3.63
CA ALA A 260 10.26 20.51 4.18
C ALA A 260 11.50 19.83 3.56
N THR A 261 11.30 18.77 2.79
CA THR A 261 12.38 18.03 2.16
C THR A 261 13.03 18.81 1.02
N GLU A 262 14.34 19.07 1.14
CA GLU A 262 15.17 19.78 0.16
C GLU A 262 15.39 18.94 -1.10
N ILE A 263 15.27 19.58 -2.27
CA ILE A 263 15.49 18.96 -3.58
C ILE A 263 16.20 19.95 -4.51
N ASP A 264 16.99 19.38 -5.42
CA ASP A 264 17.57 20.09 -6.55
C ASP A 264 16.48 20.65 -7.48
N ALA A 265 16.34 21.97 -7.51
CA ALA A 265 15.32 22.66 -8.29
C ALA A 265 15.56 22.60 -9.81
N ASP A 266 16.74 22.12 -10.23
CA ASP A 266 17.19 22.13 -11.62
C ASP A 266 16.86 20.85 -12.39
N ALA A 267 16.17 19.89 -11.77
CA ALA A 267 15.77 18.66 -12.45
C ALA A 267 14.80 18.94 -13.63
N GLU A 268 15.09 18.35 -14.80
CA GLU A 268 14.17 18.40 -15.94
C GLU A 268 13.00 17.43 -15.70
N LEU A 269 11.88 18.00 -15.29
CA LEU A 269 10.68 17.26 -14.91
C LEU A 269 9.67 17.18 -16.05
N ASP A 270 9.06 16.01 -16.16
CA ASP A 270 8.00 15.69 -17.12
C ASP A 270 6.69 16.41 -16.81
N ASP A 271 5.66 16.18 -17.60
CA ASP A 271 4.35 16.82 -17.47
C ASP A 271 3.43 16.20 -16.39
N GLY A 272 3.87 15.11 -15.76
CA GLY A 272 3.10 14.37 -14.75
C GLY A 272 2.27 13.20 -15.32
N SER A 273 2.35 12.91 -16.62
CA SER A 273 1.69 11.77 -17.29
C SER A 273 1.93 10.43 -16.58
N GLN A 274 3.13 10.22 -16.02
CA GLN A 274 3.48 9.03 -15.24
C GLN A 274 2.54 8.79 -14.05
N PHE A 275 2.04 9.84 -13.41
CA PHE A 275 1.09 9.68 -12.29
C PHE A 275 -0.30 9.25 -12.78
N ASN A 276 -0.74 9.69 -13.96
CA ASN A 276 -1.99 9.22 -14.57
C ASN A 276 -1.89 7.73 -14.93
N GLU A 277 -0.77 7.30 -15.52
CA GLU A 277 -0.54 5.89 -15.84
C GLU A 277 -0.57 5.02 -14.58
N VAL A 278 0.09 5.45 -13.49
CA VAL A 278 0.04 4.74 -12.21
C VAL A 278 -1.39 4.71 -11.65
N ALA A 279 -2.13 5.82 -11.73
CA ALA A 279 -3.52 5.88 -11.28
C ALA A 279 -4.43 4.92 -12.06
N ASP A 280 -4.27 4.86 -13.39
CA ASP A 280 -5.03 3.95 -14.26
C ASP A 280 -4.74 2.48 -13.92
N ILE A 281 -3.46 2.13 -13.68
CA ILE A 281 -3.08 0.78 -13.26
C ILE A 281 -3.72 0.42 -11.90
N LEU A 282 -3.71 1.35 -10.94
CA LEU A 282 -4.31 1.15 -9.61
C LEU A 282 -5.82 0.94 -9.67
N GLU A 283 -6.52 1.73 -10.48
CA GLU A 283 -7.98 1.66 -10.61
C GLU A 283 -8.45 0.39 -11.35
N GLN A 284 -7.62 -0.13 -12.26
CA GLN A 284 -7.90 -1.37 -13.00
C GLN A 284 -7.58 -2.64 -12.19
N ALA A 285 -6.83 -2.52 -11.09
CA ALA A 285 -6.45 -3.66 -10.26
C ALA A 285 -7.64 -4.21 -9.48
N LYS A 286 -8.05 -5.44 -9.83
CA LYS A 286 -9.16 -6.16 -9.23
C LYS A 286 -8.70 -7.51 -8.72
N GLY A 287 -9.26 -7.95 -7.59
CA GLY A 287 -9.04 -9.28 -7.05
C GLY A 287 -9.87 -10.34 -7.78
N ASP A 288 -9.72 -11.60 -7.37
CA ASP A 288 -10.40 -12.74 -8.00
C ASP A 288 -11.94 -12.65 -7.96
N SER A 289 -12.49 -11.89 -7.01
CA SER A 289 -13.91 -11.59 -6.89
C SER A 289 -14.39 -10.45 -7.81
N GLY A 290 -13.48 -9.79 -8.55
CA GLY A 290 -13.76 -8.59 -9.33
C GLY A 290 -13.83 -7.29 -8.51
N ALA A 291 -13.63 -7.36 -7.20
CA ALA A 291 -13.58 -6.20 -6.31
C ALA A 291 -12.27 -5.40 -6.49
N PRO A 292 -12.28 -4.07 -6.32
CA PRO A 292 -11.07 -3.25 -6.42
C PRO A 292 -10.09 -3.56 -5.30
N LEU A 293 -8.81 -3.69 -5.64
CA LEU A 293 -7.72 -4.00 -4.69
C LEU A 293 -7.19 -2.75 -3.97
N VAL A 294 -7.46 -1.58 -4.53
CA VAL A 294 -6.91 -0.30 -4.07
C VAL A 294 -8.05 0.70 -3.94
N SER A 295 -8.03 1.49 -2.86
CA SER A 295 -8.99 2.59 -2.70
C SER A 295 -8.88 3.60 -3.84
N ARG A 296 -10.04 4.05 -4.32
CA ARG A 296 -10.15 5.10 -5.35
C ARG A 296 -9.51 6.41 -4.91
N SER A 297 -9.44 6.69 -3.61
CA SER A 297 -8.80 7.90 -3.09
C SER A 297 -7.33 8.02 -3.51
N ILE A 298 -6.64 6.88 -3.68
CA ILE A 298 -5.23 6.83 -4.09
C ILE A 298 -5.09 7.25 -5.56
N SER A 299 -5.90 6.71 -6.46
CA SER A 299 -5.88 7.09 -7.88
C SER A 299 -6.34 8.53 -8.08
N THR A 300 -7.35 8.99 -7.32
CA THR A 300 -7.80 10.39 -7.32
C THR A 300 -6.67 11.36 -6.97
N LEU A 301 -5.89 11.07 -5.92
CA LEU A 301 -4.77 11.91 -5.50
C LEU A 301 -3.70 12.00 -6.60
N LEU A 302 -3.34 10.87 -7.22
CA LEU A 302 -2.34 10.84 -8.29
C LEU A 302 -2.79 11.61 -9.53
N ARG A 303 -4.07 11.48 -9.93
CA ARG A 303 -4.64 12.28 -11.03
C ARG A 303 -4.66 13.77 -10.70
N ASP A 304 -4.91 14.15 -9.44
CA ASP A 304 -4.87 15.54 -9.03
C ASP A 304 -3.46 16.13 -9.18
N ILE A 305 -2.42 15.40 -8.74
CA ILE A 305 -1.02 15.79 -8.91
C ILE A 305 -0.65 15.90 -10.39
N ALA A 306 -1.04 14.93 -11.22
CA ALA A 306 -0.80 14.96 -12.65
C ALA A 306 -1.40 16.22 -13.31
N ASN A 307 -2.64 16.57 -12.92
CA ASN A 307 -3.29 17.77 -13.43
C ASN A 307 -2.58 19.05 -12.98
N GLU A 308 -2.21 19.16 -11.70
CA GLU A 308 -1.44 20.33 -11.22
C GLU A 308 -0.13 20.49 -12.01
N MET A 309 0.57 19.39 -12.27
CA MET A 309 1.83 19.41 -13.01
C MET A 309 1.68 19.84 -14.46
N ARG A 310 0.64 19.36 -15.14
CA ARG A 310 0.34 19.78 -16.50
C ARG A 310 -0.03 21.26 -16.55
N ASP A 311 -0.92 21.70 -15.66
CA ASP A 311 -1.34 23.10 -15.57
C ASP A 311 -0.15 24.03 -15.27
N LEU A 312 0.79 23.62 -14.40
CA LEU A 312 2.03 24.35 -14.14
C LEU A 312 2.96 24.35 -15.36
N THR A 313 3.07 23.24 -16.09
CA THR A 313 3.89 23.14 -17.31
C THR A 313 3.37 24.08 -18.40
N GLU A 314 2.06 24.13 -18.59
CA GLU A 314 1.41 25.09 -19.49
C GLU A 314 1.68 26.53 -19.02
N ALA A 315 1.47 26.84 -17.75
CA ALA A 315 1.72 28.17 -17.19
C ALA A 315 3.19 28.62 -17.37
N ILE A 316 4.15 27.71 -17.18
CA ILE A 316 5.58 27.97 -17.41
C ILE A 316 5.86 28.31 -18.89
N ALA A 317 5.22 27.59 -19.82
CA ALA A 317 5.40 27.81 -21.25
C ALA A 317 4.87 29.18 -21.71
N PHE A 318 3.81 29.68 -21.08
CA PHE A 318 3.20 30.98 -21.39
C PHE A 318 3.73 32.15 -20.57
N THR A 319 4.57 31.91 -19.54
CA THR A 319 5.13 32.97 -18.69
C THR A 319 6.45 33.51 -19.24
N MET A 320 6.47 34.81 -19.57
CA MET A 320 7.68 35.50 -20.05
C MET A 320 8.56 36.05 -18.91
N ASP A 321 7.98 36.32 -17.73
CA ASP A 321 8.73 36.81 -16.58
C ASP A 321 9.58 35.71 -15.93
N LEU A 322 10.89 35.95 -15.80
CA LEU A 322 11.84 34.96 -15.28
C LEU A 322 11.60 34.64 -13.80
N THR A 323 11.12 35.61 -13.01
CA THR A 323 10.86 35.42 -11.58
C THR A 323 9.61 34.57 -11.37
N ARG A 324 8.52 34.88 -12.07
CA ARG A 324 7.29 34.10 -12.06
C ARG A 324 7.53 32.70 -12.61
N ARG A 325 8.36 32.56 -13.66
CA ARG A 325 8.75 31.26 -14.20
C ARG A 325 9.53 30.40 -13.19
N SER A 326 10.46 30.97 -12.43
CA SER A 326 11.19 30.21 -11.40
C SER A 326 10.29 29.79 -10.23
N ILE A 327 9.33 30.62 -9.83
CA ILE A 327 8.31 30.26 -8.83
C ILE A 327 7.45 29.10 -9.32
N LEU A 328 6.97 29.15 -10.57
CA LEU A 328 6.16 28.08 -11.15
C LEU A 328 6.97 26.78 -11.31
N GLN A 329 8.24 26.88 -11.72
CA GLN A 329 9.16 25.74 -11.80
C GLN A 329 9.33 25.07 -10.43
N ARG A 330 9.56 25.87 -9.38
CA ARG A 330 9.65 25.36 -8.01
C ARG A 330 8.38 24.65 -7.57
N ARG A 331 7.21 25.22 -7.86
CA ARG A 331 5.91 24.57 -7.58
C ARG A 331 5.75 23.24 -8.32
N LYS A 332 6.20 23.19 -9.58
CA LYS A 332 6.18 21.96 -10.38
C LYS A 332 7.06 20.87 -9.75
N VAL A 333 8.25 21.25 -9.26
CA VAL A 333 9.15 20.36 -8.52
C VAL A 333 8.50 19.85 -7.23
N GLU A 334 7.83 20.74 -6.48
CA GLU A 334 7.12 20.38 -5.24
C GLU A 334 5.94 19.41 -5.49
N ALA A 335 5.16 19.64 -6.56
CA ALA A 335 4.06 18.74 -6.95
C ALA A 335 4.58 17.35 -7.36
N PHE A 336 5.60 17.30 -8.23
CA PHE A 336 6.21 16.04 -8.63
C PHE A 336 6.82 15.30 -7.44
N LYS A 337 7.49 16.02 -6.53
CA LYS A 337 8.03 15.48 -5.27
C LYS A 337 6.93 14.79 -4.48
N SER A 338 5.82 15.50 -4.22
CA SER A 338 4.71 14.97 -3.45
C SER A 338 4.15 13.70 -4.07
N GLY A 339 3.96 13.69 -5.40
CA GLY A 339 3.47 12.51 -6.12
C GLY A 339 4.43 11.35 -6.06
N SER A 340 5.73 11.61 -6.25
CA SER A 340 6.79 10.60 -6.25
C SER A 340 6.94 9.94 -4.88
N ILE A 341 6.92 10.73 -3.80
CA ILE A 341 6.95 10.20 -2.44
C ILE A 341 5.70 9.38 -2.18
N TYR A 342 4.53 9.85 -2.59
CA TYR A 342 3.28 9.11 -2.38
C TYR A 342 3.25 7.76 -3.12
N VAL A 343 3.65 7.74 -4.40
CA VAL A 343 3.84 6.49 -5.16
C VAL A 343 4.87 5.60 -4.46
N GLY A 344 6.00 6.17 -4.02
CA GLY A 344 7.01 5.42 -3.29
C GLY A 344 6.49 4.79 -2.01
N ARG A 345 5.73 5.54 -1.21
CA ARG A 345 5.10 5.03 0.02
C ARG A 345 4.12 3.91 -0.30
N PHE A 346 3.29 4.07 -1.32
CA PHE A 346 2.34 3.04 -1.74
C PHE A 346 3.05 1.75 -2.19
N VAL A 347 4.02 1.85 -3.12
CA VAL A 347 4.74 0.68 -3.64
C VAL A 347 5.51 -0.01 -2.53
N PHE A 348 6.11 0.77 -1.64
CA PHE A 348 6.85 0.25 -0.51
C PHE A 348 5.93 -0.47 0.48
N PHE A 349 4.79 0.14 0.85
CA PHE A 349 3.80 -0.47 1.73
C PHE A 349 3.27 -1.78 1.14
N GLY A 350 2.91 -1.79 -0.15
CA GLY A 350 2.52 -3.00 -0.86
C GLY A 350 3.60 -4.07 -0.84
N ALA A 351 4.87 -3.71 -1.05
CA ALA A 351 6.00 -4.63 -0.98
C ALA A 351 6.25 -5.17 0.44
N LEU A 352 6.05 -4.35 1.48
CA LEU A 352 6.25 -4.76 2.87
C LEU A 352 5.16 -5.69 3.38
N ILE A 353 3.90 -5.49 2.99
CA ILE A 353 2.83 -6.45 3.31
C ILE A 353 3.14 -7.82 2.68
N VAL A 354 3.60 -7.84 1.43
CA VAL A 354 4.02 -9.06 0.74
C VAL A 354 5.14 -9.76 1.49
N ALA A 355 6.07 -9.01 2.08
CA ALA A 355 7.25 -9.57 2.72
C ALA A 355 7.06 -10.02 4.18
N VAL A 356 6.07 -9.46 4.90
CA VAL A 356 5.82 -9.77 6.33
C VAL A 356 4.86 -10.95 6.52
N GLY A 357 4.13 -11.37 5.48
CA GLY A 357 3.41 -12.66 5.49
C GLY A 357 2.41 -12.82 6.64
N ALA A 358 1.50 -11.86 6.81
CA ALA A 358 0.36 -12.04 7.72
C ALA A 358 -0.56 -13.15 7.14
N GLY A 359 -0.77 -14.22 7.91
CA GLY A 359 -1.54 -15.41 7.52
C GLY A 359 -2.99 -15.14 7.09
N GLU A 360 -3.64 -16.18 6.54
CA GLU A 360 -4.99 -16.25 5.89
C GLU A 360 -5.34 -15.21 4.80
N VAL A 361 -4.67 -14.07 4.79
CA VAL A 361 -4.76 -12.96 3.83
C VAL A 361 -4.01 -13.28 2.50
N VAL A 362 -3.29 -14.40 2.46
CA VAL A 362 -2.36 -14.83 1.40
C VAL A 362 -3.03 -15.02 0.03
N GLY A 363 -4.34 -15.28 -0.03
CA GLY A 363 -5.04 -15.49 -1.30
C GLY A 363 -5.22 -14.22 -2.14
N SER A 364 -5.27 -13.03 -1.55
CA SER A 364 -5.59 -11.79 -2.27
C SER A 364 -4.39 -10.84 -2.47
N ILE A 365 -3.30 -11.03 -1.73
CA ILE A 365 -2.26 -9.99 -1.55
C ILE A 365 -0.90 -10.31 -2.16
N ALA A 366 -0.51 -11.59 -2.25
CA ALA A 366 0.54 -12.00 -3.20
C ALA A 366 0.17 -11.58 -4.65
N GLY A 367 -1.14 -11.40 -4.86
CA GLY A 367 -1.79 -10.74 -5.97
C GLY A 367 -1.31 -9.31 -6.18
N VAL A 368 -1.86 -8.28 -5.52
CA VAL A 368 -1.80 -6.87 -5.99
C VAL A 368 -0.50 -6.39 -6.67
N VAL A 369 0.70 -6.49 -6.07
CA VAL A 369 1.95 -6.02 -6.72
C VAL A 369 2.44 -6.98 -7.81
N THR A 370 2.40 -8.29 -7.57
CA THR A 370 2.83 -9.33 -8.53
C THR A 370 1.81 -9.53 -9.66
N LEU A 371 0.52 -9.45 -9.36
CA LEU A 371 -0.66 -9.48 -10.23
C LEU A 371 -0.74 -8.19 -11.04
N MET A 372 -0.40 -7.02 -10.49
CA MET A 372 -0.17 -5.82 -11.32
C MET A 372 0.97 -6.04 -12.31
N GLU A 373 2.06 -6.72 -11.90
CA GLU A 373 3.16 -7.13 -12.77
C GLU A 373 2.84 -8.24 -13.77
N THR A 374 1.85 -9.07 -13.47
CA THR A 374 1.40 -10.18 -14.32
C THR A 374 0.30 -9.75 -15.29
N ILE A 375 -0.55 -8.78 -14.90
CA ILE A 375 -1.65 -8.23 -15.70
C ILE A 375 -1.15 -7.16 -16.67
N ALA A 376 -0.16 -6.35 -16.30
CA ALA A 376 0.37 -5.27 -17.14
C ALA A 376 1.91 -5.22 -17.12
N PRO A 377 2.61 -5.89 -18.06
CA PRO A 377 4.07 -5.78 -18.19
C PRO A 377 4.50 -4.32 -18.43
N GLY A 378 5.36 -3.75 -17.57
CA GLY A 378 5.75 -2.32 -17.59
C GLY A 378 5.21 -1.45 -16.42
N THR A 379 4.97 -2.08 -15.27
CA THR A 379 4.20 -1.64 -14.09
C THR A 379 4.66 -0.39 -13.32
N ILE A 380 3.86 -0.07 -12.29
CA ILE A 380 4.16 0.82 -11.16
C ILE A 380 5.60 0.67 -10.62
N ARG A 381 6.20 -0.55 -10.60
CA ARG A 381 7.62 -0.71 -10.22
C ARG A 381 8.56 -0.07 -11.23
N GLY A 382 8.35 -0.31 -12.52
CA GLY A 382 9.10 0.35 -13.58
C GLY A 382 8.92 1.86 -13.55
N LYS A 383 7.68 2.33 -13.33
CA LYS A 383 7.38 3.75 -13.14
C LYS A 383 8.06 4.32 -11.90
N TYR A 384 8.10 3.57 -10.79
CA TYR A 384 8.83 3.97 -9.59
C TYR A 384 10.34 4.10 -9.84
N GLU A 385 10.95 3.16 -10.57
CA GLU A 385 12.37 3.27 -10.92
C GLU A 385 12.63 4.50 -11.82
N SER A 386 11.76 4.79 -12.80
CA SER A 386 11.83 6.04 -13.57
C SER A 386 11.64 7.29 -12.71
N LEU A 387 10.74 7.26 -11.71
CA LEU A 387 10.58 8.34 -10.73
C LEU A 387 11.85 8.50 -9.89
N ARG A 388 12.50 7.39 -9.50
CA ARG A 388 13.72 7.39 -8.70
C ARG A 388 14.95 7.89 -9.47
N GLU A 389 15.03 7.65 -10.77
CA GLU A 389 16.04 8.26 -11.64
C GLU A 389 15.94 9.80 -11.59
N ARG A 390 14.72 10.33 -11.52
CA ARG A 390 14.45 11.77 -11.41
C ARG A 390 14.52 12.28 -9.96
N PHE A 391 14.22 11.44 -8.97
CA PHE A 391 14.18 11.75 -7.54
C PHE A 391 14.99 10.71 -6.75
N PRO A 392 16.32 10.87 -6.69
CA PRO A 392 17.22 9.91 -6.04
C PRO A 392 16.99 9.76 -4.53
N ILE A 393 16.25 10.69 -3.92
CA ILE A 393 15.82 10.61 -2.51
C ILE A 393 14.87 9.43 -2.25
N LEU A 394 14.22 8.91 -3.30
CA LEU A 394 13.44 7.71 -3.21
C LEU A 394 14.38 6.50 -3.01
N PRO A 395 14.19 5.68 -1.95
CA PRO A 395 15.02 4.51 -1.73
C PRO A 395 14.82 3.49 -2.85
N LYS A 396 15.81 2.62 -3.08
CA LYS A 396 15.62 1.50 -4.02
C LYS A 396 14.48 0.61 -3.51
N LEU A 397 13.63 0.12 -4.42
CA LEU A 397 12.73 -0.96 -4.04
C LEU A 397 13.57 -2.19 -3.69
N PRO A 398 13.05 -3.06 -2.81
CA PRO A 398 13.60 -4.40 -2.67
C PRO A 398 13.66 -5.04 -4.07
N GLU A 399 14.80 -5.65 -4.41
CA GLU A 399 15.00 -6.25 -5.73
C GLU A 399 13.97 -7.36 -5.96
N LYS A 400 13.46 -7.46 -7.19
CA LYS A 400 12.57 -8.55 -7.60
C LYS A 400 13.43 -9.81 -7.75
N PRO A 401 12.97 -10.99 -7.30
CA PRO A 401 13.73 -12.20 -7.54
C PRO A 401 13.82 -12.47 -9.05
N ASP A 402 15.01 -12.86 -9.51
CA ASP A 402 15.24 -13.46 -10.82
C ASP A 402 14.69 -14.89 -10.91
#